data_AF-A0A7S2F149-F1
#
_entry.id   AF-A0A7S2F149-F1
#
_cell.length_a   1.000
_cell.length_b   1.000
_cell.length_c   1.000
_cell.angle_alpha   90.00
_cell.angle_beta   90.00
_cell.angle_gamma   90.00
#
_symmetry.space_group_name_H-M   'P 1'
#
loop_
_entity.id
_entity.type
_entity.pdbx_description
1 polymer ?
#
loop_
_entity_poly.entity_id
_entity_poly.type
_entity_poly.pdbx_seq_one_letter_code
_entity_poly.pdbx_strand_id
1 'polypeptide(L)'
;SEYAPFVQQLQRKDVSAHPIVWTAREVEWLSTSPEGFEAVNDHRAMAEKRVGGLLQRARSAPKGAVPKELLADETLLAEKLRWALVLVEAVGIAMEDPESGASVAAFCPLMADVRQTFRLKPPTTFQ
;
A
#
# COMPACT_ATOMS: atom_id res chain seq x y z
N SER A 1 -13.32 -11.97 11.85
CA SER A 1 -13.62 -11.15 10.66
C SER A 1 -14.15 -12.07 9.58
N GLU A 2 -15.25 -11.71 8.91
CA GLU A 2 -15.80 -12.46 7.77
C GLU A 2 -14.84 -12.51 6.57
N TYR A 3 -13.97 -11.50 6.44
CA TYR A 3 -12.93 -11.42 5.41
C TYR A 3 -11.66 -12.20 5.74
N ALA A 4 -11.62 -12.96 6.85
CA ALA A 4 -10.41 -13.67 7.27
C ALA A 4 -9.79 -14.57 6.18
N PRO A 5 -10.57 -15.35 5.40
CA PRO A 5 -10.00 -16.15 4.31
C PRO A 5 -9.33 -15.30 3.23
N PHE A 6 -9.94 -14.18 2.87
CA PHE A 6 -9.38 -13.26 1.88
C PHE A 6 -8.11 -12.56 2.39
N VAL A 7 -8.12 -12.10 3.65
CA VAL A 7 -6.93 -11.50 4.28
C VAL A 7 -5.77 -12.51 4.33
N GLN A 8 -6.03 -13.79 4.62
CA GLN A 8 -5.00 -14.83 4.57
C GLN A 8 -4.45 -15.04 3.16
N GLN A 9 -5.26 -14.89 2.10
CA GLN A 9 -4.78 -14.92 0.72
C GLN A 9 -3.91 -13.71 0.41
N LEU A 10 -4.33 -12.51 0.83
CA LEU A 10 -3.53 -11.29 0.66
C LEU A 10 -2.16 -11.41 1.33
N GLN A 11 -2.08 -12.02 2.51
CA GLN A 11 -0.83 -12.29 3.23
C GLN A 11 0.17 -13.16 2.47
N ARG A 12 -0.30 -13.96 1.49
CA ARG A 12 0.56 -14.78 0.63
C ARG A 12 0.98 -14.07 -0.65
N LYS A 13 0.49 -12.85 -0.89
CA LYS A 13 0.80 -12.11 -2.10
C LYS A 13 2.25 -11.62 -2.04
N ASP A 14 2.99 -11.93 -3.09
CA ASP A 14 4.32 -11.39 -3.27
C ASP A 14 4.22 -9.90 -3.61
N VAL A 15 4.89 -9.09 -2.80
CA VAL A 15 4.97 -7.64 -2.94
C VAL A 15 6.40 -7.16 -3.19
N SER A 16 7.36 -8.08 -3.37
CA SER A 16 8.79 -7.80 -3.56
C SER A 16 9.08 -6.89 -4.75
N ALA A 17 8.22 -6.91 -5.77
CA ALA A 17 8.35 -6.04 -6.95
C ALA A 17 8.01 -4.57 -6.67
N HIS A 18 7.46 -4.22 -5.50
CA HIS A 18 7.06 -2.86 -5.21
C HIS A 18 8.24 -2.00 -4.69
N PRO A 19 8.49 -0.80 -5.24
CA PRO A 19 9.68 0.01 -4.90
C PRO A 19 9.78 0.42 -3.43
N ILE A 20 8.65 0.46 -2.70
CA ILE A 20 8.63 0.71 -1.25
C ILE A 20 9.42 -0.35 -0.46
N VAL A 21 9.42 -1.61 -0.90
CA VAL A 21 10.08 -2.72 -0.19
C VAL A 21 11.45 -3.09 -0.75
N TRP A 22 11.88 -2.45 -1.84
CA TRP A 22 13.20 -2.64 -2.39
C TRP A 22 14.30 -2.26 -1.40
N THR A 23 15.38 -3.03 -1.44
CA THR A 23 16.63 -2.75 -0.76
C THR A 23 17.33 -1.54 -1.39
N ALA A 24 18.29 -0.95 -0.66
CA ALA A 24 19.09 0.15 -1.19
C ALA A 24 19.80 -0.23 -2.50
N ARG A 25 20.30 -1.47 -2.59
CA ARG A 25 20.95 -2.00 -3.80
C ARG A 25 19.98 -2.13 -4.98
N GLU A 26 18.75 -2.54 -4.75
CA GLU A 26 17.72 -2.62 -5.80
C GLU A 26 17.39 -1.23 -6.35
N VAL A 27 17.28 -0.22 -5.48
CA VAL A 27 17.05 1.17 -5.91
C VAL A 27 18.26 1.75 -6.63
N GLU A 28 19.49 1.38 -6.25
CA GLU A 28 20.73 1.85 -6.88
C GLU A 28 20.82 1.50 -8.38
N TRP A 29 20.18 0.42 -8.82
CA TRP A 29 20.09 0.09 -10.26
C TRP A 29 19.43 1.20 -11.08
N LEU A 30 18.56 1.99 -10.47
CA LEU A 30 17.91 3.13 -11.13
C LEU A 30 18.79 4.37 -11.22
N SER A 31 19.99 4.39 -10.63
CA SER A 31 20.91 5.54 -10.68
C SER A 31 21.29 5.97 -12.10
N THR A 32 21.19 5.05 -13.06
CA THR A 32 21.37 5.31 -14.50
C THR A 32 20.24 6.14 -15.12
N SER A 33 19.12 6.27 -14.42
CA SER A 33 17.94 7.06 -14.77
C SER A 33 17.59 7.99 -13.59
N PRO A 34 18.19 9.20 -13.52
CA PRO A 34 18.04 10.12 -12.39
C PRO A 34 16.58 10.39 -12.01
N GLU A 35 15.70 10.61 -13.00
CA GLU A 35 14.27 10.86 -12.77
C GLU A 35 13.57 9.67 -12.08
N GLY A 36 13.86 8.45 -12.54
CA GLY A 36 13.32 7.22 -11.96
C GLY A 36 13.85 6.95 -10.56
N PHE A 37 15.15 7.24 -10.34
CA PHE A 37 15.78 7.12 -9.02
C PHE A 37 15.17 8.11 -8.02
N GLU A 38 15.02 9.38 -8.40
CA GLU A 38 14.39 10.42 -7.58
C GLU A 38 12.93 10.07 -7.29
N ALA A 39 12.14 9.72 -8.31
CA ALA A 39 10.74 9.36 -8.13
C ALA A 39 10.54 8.18 -7.16
N VAL A 40 11.39 7.14 -7.24
CA VAL A 40 11.34 6.00 -6.31
C VAL A 40 11.72 6.42 -4.89
N ASN A 41 12.76 7.24 -4.72
CA ASN A 41 13.16 7.70 -3.39
C ASN A 41 12.11 8.62 -2.76
N ASP A 42 11.50 9.52 -3.54
CA ASP A 42 10.40 10.36 -3.07
C ASP A 42 9.19 9.52 -2.65
N HIS A 43 8.83 8.52 -3.44
CA HIS A 43 7.75 7.59 -3.10
C HIS A 43 8.04 6.85 -1.79
N ARG A 44 9.28 6.36 -1.62
CA ARG A 44 9.72 5.68 -0.39
C ARG A 44 9.67 6.61 0.82
N ALA A 45 10.18 7.83 0.69
CA ALA A 45 10.15 8.83 1.76
C ALA A 45 8.71 9.21 2.16
N MET A 46 7.80 9.34 1.19
CA MET A 46 6.38 9.56 1.47
C MET A 46 5.74 8.38 2.21
N ALA A 47 6.05 7.15 1.81
CA ALA A 47 5.57 5.95 2.48
C ALA A 47 6.07 5.89 3.94
N GLU A 48 7.35 6.14 4.18
CA GLU A 48 7.94 6.22 5.52
C GLU A 48 7.27 7.29 6.38
N LYS A 49 7.08 8.51 5.83
CA LYS A 49 6.36 9.59 6.51
C LYS A 49 4.94 9.17 6.90
N ARG A 50 4.24 8.45 6.02
CA ARG A 50 2.87 7.96 6.28
C ARG A 50 2.84 6.90 7.37
N VAL A 51 3.78 5.94 7.33
CA VAL A 51 3.93 4.92 8.39
C VAL A 51 4.23 5.59 9.73
N GLY A 52 5.18 6.54 9.78
CA GLY A 52 5.51 7.29 11.00
C GLY A 52 4.30 8.04 11.57
N GLY A 53 3.51 8.68 10.72
CA GLY A 53 2.27 9.34 11.13
C GLY A 53 1.22 8.38 11.69
N LEU A 54 1.10 7.18 11.11
CA LEU A 54 0.19 6.14 11.61
C LEU A 54 0.65 5.56 12.95
N LEU A 55 1.95 5.34 13.14
CA LEU A 55 2.52 4.92 14.42
C LEU A 55 2.27 5.97 15.51
N GLN A 56 2.47 7.26 15.19
CA GLN A 56 2.20 8.34 16.13
C GLN A 56 0.72 8.37 16.54
N ARG A 57 -0.20 8.22 15.58
CA ARG A 57 -1.64 8.13 15.85
C ARG A 57 -1.98 6.91 16.70
N ALA A 58 -1.36 5.76 16.43
CA ALA A 58 -1.59 4.55 17.20
C ALA A 58 -1.15 4.72 18.67
N ARG A 59 -0.03 5.42 18.91
CA ARG A 59 0.46 5.77 20.26
C ARG A 59 -0.46 6.75 20.99
N SER A 60 -1.00 7.74 20.29
CA SER A 60 -1.87 8.77 20.89
C SER A 60 -3.36 8.40 20.90
N ALA A 61 -3.72 7.22 20.40
CA ALA A 61 -5.09 6.78 20.31
C ALA A 61 -5.72 6.61 21.71
N PRO A 62 -7.03 6.93 21.86
CA PRO A 62 -7.75 6.64 23.09
C PRO A 62 -7.61 5.16 23.51
N LYS A 63 -7.65 4.90 24.82
CA LYS A 63 -7.55 3.52 25.34
C LYS A 63 -8.59 2.62 24.67
N GLY A 64 -8.12 1.53 24.07
CA GLY A 64 -8.96 0.53 23.40
C GLY A 64 -9.14 0.73 21.89
N ALA A 65 -8.71 1.86 21.32
CA ALA A 65 -8.78 2.08 19.87
C ALA A 65 -7.77 1.24 19.07
N VAL A 66 -6.64 0.87 19.68
CA VAL A 66 -5.64 -0.03 19.10
C VAL A 66 -5.40 -1.19 20.08
N PRO A 67 -5.51 -2.46 19.63
CA PRO A 67 -5.14 -3.62 20.43
C PRO A 67 -3.73 -3.49 21.00
N LYS A 68 -3.55 -3.75 22.30
CA LYS A 68 -2.25 -3.58 22.98
C LYS A 68 -1.17 -4.48 22.39
N GLU A 69 -1.58 -5.64 21.87
CA GLU A 69 -0.73 -6.63 21.23
C GLU A 69 -0.08 -6.07 19.96
N LEU A 70 -0.76 -5.15 19.27
CA LEU A 70 -0.21 -4.48 18.09
C LEU A 70 0.79 -3.36 18.47
N LEU A 71 0.64 -2.79 19.67
CA LEU A 71 1.56 -1.76 20.19
C LEU A 71 2.78 -2.36 20.93
N ALA A 72 2.79 -3.68 21.16
CA ALA A 72 3.84 -4.35 21.90
C ALA A 72 5.17 -4.42 21.13
N ASP A 73 5.11 -4.44 19.81
CA ASP A 73 6.27 -4.44 18.91
C ASP A 73 6.05 -3.40 17.81
N GLU A 74 6.66 -2.22 18.01
CA GLU A 74 6.49 -1.11 17.09
C GLU A 74 7.18 -1.35 15.75
N THR A 75 8.30 -2.08 15.74
CA THR A 75 9.01 -2.44 14.52
C THR A 75 8.13 -3.32 13.66
N LEU A 76 7.55 -4.38 14.25
CA LEU A 76 6.61 -5.26 13.57
C LEU A 76 5.36 -4.51 13.11
N LEU A 77 4.85 -3.56 13.90
CA LEU A 77 3.72 -2.72 13.49
C LEU A 77 4.09 -1.85 12.28
N ALA A 78 5.26 -1.21 12.28
CA ALA A 78 5.76 -0.42 11.16
C ALA A 78 5.87 -1.26 9.88
N GLU A 79 6.41 -2.47 9.99
CA GLU A 79 6.50 -3.42 8.87
C GLU A 79 5.13 -3.82 8.34
N LYS A 80 4.18 -4.13 9.22
CA LYS A 80 2.80 -4.46 8.84
C LYS A 80 2.08 -3.28 8.19
N LEU A 81 2.29 -2.07 8.69
CA LEU A 81 1.73 -0.84 8.11
C LEU A 81 2.32 -0.56 6.73
N ARG A 82 3.64 -0.71 6.56
CA ARG A 82 4.31 -0.61 5.26
C ARG A 82 3.78 -1.65 4.28
N TRP A 83 3.66 -2.90 4.71
CA TRP A 83 3.09 -3.96 3.89
C TRP A 83 1.63 -3.67 3.48
N ALA A 84 0.81 -3.16 4.40
CA ALA A 84 -0.57 -2.78 4.11
C ALA A 84 -0.66 -1.64 3.08
N LEU A 85 0.22 -0.63 3.18
CA LEU A 85 0.31 0.43 2.17
C LEU A 85 0.63 -0.13 0.79
N VAL A 86 1.63 -1.01 0.71
CA VAL A 86 2.05 -1.65 -0.54
C VAL A 86 0.91 -2.49 -1.14
N LEU A 87 0.17 -3.22 -0.30
CA LEU A 87 -0.99 -3.96 -0.79
C LEU A 87 -2.05 -3.03 -1.38
N VAL A 88 -2.40 -1.94 -0.69
CA VAL A 88 -3.38 -0.98 -1.20
C VAL A 88 -2.94 -0.42 -2.56
N GLU A 89 -1.66 -0.06 -2.70
CA GLU A 89 -1.12 0.48 -3.96
C GLU A 89 -1.07 -0.58 -5.08
N ALA A 90 -0.70 -1.82 -4.75
CA ALA A 90 -0.52 -2.88 -5.73
C ALA A 90 -1.82 -3.56 -6.17
N VAL A 91 -2.85 -3.59 -5.31
CA VAL A 91 -4.06 -4.39 -5.55
C VAL A 91 -5.37 -3.68 -5.24
N GLY A 92 -5.32 -2.51 -4.59
CA GLY A 92 -6.51 -1.70 -4.37
C GLY A 92 -7.05 -1.20 -5.70
N ILE A 93 -8.38 -1.22 -5.83
CA ILE A 93 -9.07 -0.65 -6.98
C ILE A 93 -9.95 0.51 -6.53
N ALA A 94 -10.09 1.49 -7.41
CA ALA A 94 -11.13 2.50 -7.26
C ALA A 94 -12.44 1.94 -7.82
N MET A 95 -13.50 2.00 -7.02
CA MET A 95 -14.86 1.66 -7.42
C MET A 95 -15.76 2.85 -7.16
N GLU A 96 -16.84 2.97 -7.92
CA GLU A 96 -17.91 3.91 -7.61
C GLU A 96 -18.84 3.27 -6.60
N ASP A 97 -19.09 3.97 -5.50
CA ASP A 97 -20.11 3.59 -4.54
C ASP A 97 -21.50 3.79 -5.17
N PRO A 98 -22.29 2.73 -5.33
CA PRO A 98 -23.59 2.80 -6.00
C PRO A 98 -24.61 3.67 -5.27
N GLU A 99 -24.44 3.91 -3.96
CA GLU A 99 -25.39 4.72 -3.19
C GLU A 99 -25.05 6.21 -3.23
N SER A 100 -23.76 6.55 -3.17
CA SER A 100 -23.30 7.94 -3.07
C SER A 100 -22.72 8.51 -4.37
N GLY A 101 -22.40 7.66 -5.36
CA GLY A 101 -21.63 8.03 -6.55
C GLY A 101 -20.17 8.41 -6.25
N ALA A 102 -19.72 8.24 -5.01
CA ALA A 102 -18.36 8.59 -4.61
C ALA A 102 -17.35 7.52 -5.04
N SER A 103 -16.14 7.95 -5.38
CA SER A 103 -15.03 7.01 -5.61
C SER A 103 -14.51 6.47 -4.28
N VAL A 104 -14.53 5.16 -4.13
CA VAL A 104 -14.07 4.43 -2.94
C VAL A 104 -12.95 3.46 -3.30
N ALA A 105 -12.00 3.28 -2.40
CA ALA A 105 -10.96 2.26 -2.54
C ALA A 105 -11.50 0.91 -2.01
N ALA A 106 -11.39 -0.13 -2.83
CA ALA A 106 -11.86 -1.47 -2.52
C ALA A 106 -10.80 -2.53 -2.79
N PHE A 107 -10.92 -3.66 -2.10
CA PHE A 107 -10.21 -4.89 -2.43
C PHE A 107 -11.21 -5.90 -3.00
N CYS A 108 -10.85 -6.56 -4.10
CA CYS A 108 -11.71 -7.56 -4.72
C CYS A 108 -11.13 -8.97 -4.53
N PRO A 109 -11.78 -9.83 -3.72
CA PRO A 109 -11.30 -11.19 -3.45
C PRO A 109 -11.20 -12.09 -4.67
N LEU A 110 -12.07 -11.88 -5.66
CA LEU A 110 -12.13 -12.65 -6.89
C LEU A 110 -12.04 -11.69 -8.08
N MET A 111 -10.82 -11.33 -8.45
CA MET A 111 -10.53 -10.44 -9.59
C MET A 111 -11.01 -10.97 -10.95
N ALA A 112 -11.36 -12.26 -11.06
CA ALA A 112 -11.89 -12.85 -12.29
C ALA A 112 -13.25 -12.25 -12.72
N ASP A 113 -14.03 -11.71 -11.78
CA ASP A 113 -15.40 -11.25 -12.03
C ASP A 113 -15.53 -9.72 -12.12
N VAL A 114 -14.47 -8.98 -11.82
CA VAL A 114 -14.50 -7.50 -11.85
C VAL A 114 -14.08 -7.02 -13.23
N ARG A 115 -15.04 -6.55 -14.02
CA ARG A 115 -14.74 -5.76 -15.23
C ARG A 115 -13.94 -4.53 -14.80
N GLN A 116 -12.65 -4.49 -15.09
CA GLN A 116 -11.83 -3.29 -14.91
C GLN A 116 -12.49 -2.13 -15.69
N THR A 117 -13.12 -1.20 -14.99
CA THR A 117 -13.79 -0.05 -15.61
C THR A 117 -12.86 1.12 -15.90
N PHE A 118 -11.60 1.08 -15.45
CA PHE A 118 -10.64 2.15 -15.72
C PHE A 118 -9.26 1.60 -16.11
N ARG A 119 -8.91 1.78 -17.38
CA ARG A 119 -7.50 1.88 -17.77
C ARG A 119 -7.03 3.26 -17.33
N LEU A 120 -6.17 3.34 -16.31
CA LEU A 120 -5.29 4.50 -16.20
C LEU A 120 -4.61 4.65 -17.56
N LYS A 121 -4.77 5.82 -18.19
CA LYS A 121 -4.05 6.14 -19.42
C LYS A 121 -2.57 5.81 -19.17
N PRO A 122 -1.90 5.06 -20.06
CA PRO A 122 -0.46 4.93 -19.96
C PRO A 122 0.15 6.34 -19.95
N PRO A 123 1.23 6.58 -19.19
CA PRO A 123 1.94 7.83 -19.25
C PRO A 123 2.28 8.11 -20.72
N THR A 124 1.99 9.34 -21.13
CA THR A 124 2.17 9.87 -22.47
C THR A 124 3.51 9.41 -23.04
N THR A 125 3.48 8.79 -24.22
CA THR A 125 4.68 8.48 -25.00
C THR A 125 5.50 9.75 -25.21
N PHE A 126 6.76 9.73 -24.80
CA PHE A 126 7.72 10.77 -25.17
C PHE A 126 7.93 10.72 -26.69
N GLN A 127 7.71 11.86 -27.37
CA GLN A 127 8.15 12.10 -28.74
C GLN A 127 9.58 12.60 -28.76
#